data_AF-A0A7C3HP48-F1
#
_entry.id   AF-A0A7C3HP48-F1
#
_cell.length_a   1.000
_cell.length_b   1.000
_cell.length_c   1.000
_cell.angle_alpha   90.00
_cell.angle_beta   90.00
_cell.angle_gamma   90.00
#
_symmetry.space_group_name_H-M   'P 1'
#
loop_
_entity.id
_entity.type
_entity.pdbx_description
1 polymer ?
#
loop_
_entity_poly.entity_id
_entity_poly.type
_entity_poly.pdbx_seq_one_letter_code
_entity_poly.pdbx_strand_id
1 'polypeptide(L)'
;MLFFVFFSAFSLTVVMPFINVLFQPETSASSTVVDQPARVQQPGESNLPVPTGKLPDLRRQFEQKLNQLLASRPKKQSLTILCLVIAVGFFFKNLFRVGQAYFMAPVEQGVIRDLRSQLFRHYQRLSLRYFAGERAGQLISRVIYDVSVINASITAAINSFFR
;
A
#
# COMPACT_ATOMS: atom_id res chain seq x y z
N MET A 1 -4.50 -3.05 -6.98
CA MET A 1 -4.42 -2.24 -5.75
C MET A 1 -4.41 -3.05 -4.46
N LEU A 2 -5.34 -3.99 -4.24
CA LEU A 2 -5.36 -4.85 -3.04
C LEU A 2 -4.00 -5.51 -2.73
N PHE A 3 -3.36 -6.11 -3.73
CA PHE A 3 -2.03 -6.72 -3.57
C PHE A 3 -0.92 -5.72 -3.23
N PHE A 4 -0.96 -4.51 -3.78
CA PHE A 4 0.00 -3.45 -3.45
C PHE A 4 -0.20 -2.98 -2.00
N VAL A 5 -1.44 -2.76 -1.56
CA VAL A 5 -1.78 -2.36 -0.19
C VAL A 5 -1.39 -3.46 0.79
N PHE A 6 -1.73 -4.72 0.49
CA PHE A 6 -1.33 -5.89 1.27
C PHE A 6 0.19 -5.97 1.42
N PHE A 7 0.93 -5.82 0.32
CA PHE A 7 2.38 -5.86 0.33
C PHE A 7 2.99 -4.68 1.11
N SER A 8 2.44 -3.48 0.91
CA SER A 8 2.89 -2.28 1.63
C SER A 8 2.66 -2.41 3.15
N ALA A 9 1.51 -2.96 3.55
CA ALA A 9 1.21 -3.25 4.96
C ALA A 9 2.15 -4.32 5.52
N PHE A 10 2.37 -5.41 4.77
CA PHE A 10 3.32 -6.47 5.14
C PHE A 10 4.74 -5.93 5.32
N SER A 11 5.21 -5.11 4.38
CA SER A 11 6.52 -4.46 4.47
C SER A 11 6.66 -3.62 5.75
N LEU A 12 5.62 -2.89 6.15
CA LEU A 12 5.65 -2.07 7.37
C LEU A 12 5.72 -2.96 8.63
N THR A 13 4.95 -4.04 8.68
CA THR A 13 4.98 -5.00 9.78
C THR A 13 6.34 -5.68 9.94
N VAL A 14 7.04 -5.96 8.83
CA VAL A 14 8.37 -6.59 8.82
C VAL A 14 9.50 -5.63 9.22
N VAL A 15 9.30 -4.31 9.10
CA VAL A 15 10.30 -3.31 9.48
C VAL A 15 10.45 -3.20 11.01
N MET A 16 9.39 -3.37 11.80
CA MET A 16 9.47 -3.25 13.26
C MET A 16 10.45 -4.25 13.92
N PRO A 17 10.44 -5.57 13.62
CA PRO A 17 11.45 -6.49 14.13
C PRO A 17 12.85 -6.20 13.60
N PHE A 18 12.99 -5.65 12.38
CA PHE A 18 14.29 -5.21 11.86
C PHE A 18 14.90 -4.10 12.70
N ILE A 19 14.11 -3.09 13.08
CA ILE A 19 14.56 -2.01 13.97
C ILE A 19 14.97 -2.60 15.34
N ASN A 20 14.18 -3.47 15.95
CA ASN A 20 14.54 -4.09 17.23
C ASN A 20 15.82 -4.95 17.18
N VAL A 21 16.10 -5.60 16.05
CA VAL A 21 17.32 -6.40 15.86
C VAL A 21 18.52 -5.52 15.56
N LEU A 22 18.34 -4.45 14.77
CA LEU A 22 19.39 -3.51 14.39
C LEU A 22 19.78 -2.59 15.56
N PHE A 23 18.81 -2.26 16.41
CA PHE A 23 18.96 -1.49 17.63
C PHE A 23 18.69 -2.36 18.86
N GLN A 24 19.36 -3.52 18.98
CA GLN A 24 19.48 -4.15 20.29
C GLN A 24 20.28 -3.19 21.17
N PRO A 25 19.69 -2.51 22.19
CA PRO A 25 20.51 -1.85 23.19
C PRO A 25 21.37 -2.95 23.81
N GLU A 26 22.68 -2.75 23.82
CA GLU A 26 23.69 -3.68 24.37
C GLU A 26 23.59 -3.83 25.90
N THR A 27 22.39 -3.84 26.49
CA THR A 27 22.16 -4.11 27.92
C THR A 27 22.25 -5.61 28.26
N SER A 28 22.95 -6.41 27.45
CA SER A 28 23.24 -7.82 27.77
C SER A 28 24.74 -8.12 27.86
N ALA A 29 25.62 -7.12 27.81
CA ALA A 29 27.06 -7.30 27.99
C ALA A 29 27.58 -6.57 29.24
N SER A 30 27.16 -7.04 30.42
CA SER A 30 27.98 -7.18 31.65
C SER A 30 27.08 -7.36 32.87
N SER A 31 26.87 -8.61 33.28
CA SER A 31 26.55 -8.97 34.67
C SER A 31 27.02 -10.40 34.90
N THR A 32 28.32 -10.63 34.74
CA THR A 32 28.99 -11.78 35.36
C THR A 32 29.37 -11.34 36.77
N VAL A 33 28.65 -11.87 37.76
CA VAL A 33 29.02 -11.99 39.19
C VAL A 33 29.21 -10.67 39.97
N VAL A 34 28.22 -10.31 40.80
CA VAL A 34 28.35 -10.05 42.26
C VAL A 34 26.93 -10.03 42.88
N ASP A 35 26.75 -10.88 43.88
CA ASP A 35 25.74 -10.93 44.95
C ASP A 35 24.24 -10.75 44.67
N GLN A 36 23.53 -11.85 44.92
CA GLN A 36 22.14 -11.84 45.36
C GLN A 36 22.10 -11.39 46.84
N PRO A 37 21.33 -10.35 47.16
CA PRO A 37 20.37 -10.57 48.24
C PRO A 37 18.99 -9.95 47.99
N ALA A 38 18.01 -10.56 48.66
CA ALA A 38 16.72 -10.00 49.05
C ALA A 38 15.67 -9.72 47.96
N ARG A 39 14.75 -10.68 47.88
CA ARG A 39 13.32 -10.53 47.53
C ARG A 39 12.74 -9.17 47.99
N VAL A 40 12.30 -8.36 47.03
CA VAL A 40 11.19 -7.41 47.23
C VAL A 40 10.13 -7.71 46.19
N GLN A 41 9.03 -8.29 46.67
CA GLN A 41 7.77 -8.43 45.97
C GLN A 41 7.26 -7.01 45.64
N GLN A 42 7.07 -6.66 44.36
CA GLN A 42 6.25 -5.50 43.98
C GLN A 42 4.81 -5.96 43.75
N PRO A 43 3.85 -5.52 44.59
CA PRO A 43 2.45 -5.80 44.42
C PRO A 43 1.80 -4.73 43.52
N GLY A 44 1.02 -5.17 42.53
CA GLY A 44 0.05 -4.32 41.86
C GLY A 44 0.46 -3.74 40.50
N GLU A 45 0.77 -4.60 39.52
CA GLU A 45 0.42 -4.25 38.14
C GLU A 45 -1.03 -4.67 37.90
N SER A 46 -1.90 -3.68 37.89
CA SER A 46 -3.28 -3.82 37.45
C SER A 46 -3.28 -4.38 36.02
N ASN A 47 -3.67 -5.65 35.92
CA ASN A 47 -4.10 -6.27 34.68
C ASN A 47 -5.31 -5.49 34.13
N LEU A 48 -5.09 -4.35 33.46
CA LEU A 48 -6.10 -3.83 32.56
C LEU A 48 -6.12 -4.78 31.36
N PRO A 49 -7.26 -5.43 31.08
CA PRO A 49 -7.41 -6.22 29.87
C PRO A 49 -7.20 -5.26 28.70
N VAL A 50 -6.07 -5.37 28.01
CA VAL A 50 -5.90 -4.72 26.71
C VAL A 50 -7.06 -5.23 25.86
N PRO A 51 -7.99 -4.35 25.41
CA PRO A 51 -9.12 -4.77 24.60
C PRO A 51 -8.58 -5.41 23.33
N THR A 52 -8.54 -6.74 23.36
CA THR A 52 -8.11 -7.57 22.26
C THR A 52 -9.28 -7.56 21.28
N GLY A 53 -9.38 -6.47 20.52
CA GLY A 53 -10.18 -6.45 19.31
C GLY A 53 -9.76 -7.65 18.48
N LYS A 54 -10.73 -8.48 18.09
CA LYS A 54 -10.57 -9.75 17.37
C LYS A 54 -9.92 -9.55 15.99
N LEU A 55 -8.64 -9.19 15.95
CA LEU A 55 -7.77 -9.36 14.78
C LEU A 55 -6.79 -10.50 15.08
N PRO A 56 -6.61 -11.43 14.12
CA PRO A 56 -6.52 -12.85 14.43
C PRO A 56 -5.07 -13.31 14.63
N ASP A 57 -4.92 -14.49 15.22
CA ASP A 57 -3.69 -15.19 15.60
C ASP A 57 -2.57 -15.25 14.54
N LEU A 58 -2.85 -14.91 13.29
CA LEU A 58 -1.89 -14.85 12.18
C LEU A 58 -0.70 -13.93 12.47
N ARG A 59 -0.93 -12.77 13.11
CA ARG A 59 0.17 -11.86 13.50
C ARG A 59 1.10 -12.53 14.51
N ARG A 60 0.54 -13.19 15.54
CA ARG A 60 1.30 -13.89 16.57
C ARG A 60 2.04 -15.11 16.00
N GLN A 61 1.41 -15.87 15.11
CA GLN A 61 2.04 -17.00 14.42
C GLN A 61 3.22 -16.55 13.53
N PHE A 62 3.09 -15.41 12.87
CA PHE A 62 4.17 -14.82 12.07
C PHE A 62 5.32 -14.33 12.95
N GLU A 63 5.03 -13.62 14.04
CA GLU A 63 6.03 -13.18 15.03
C GLU A 63 6.76 -14.36 15.66
N GLN A 64 6.05 -15.44 16.00
CA GLN A 64 6.65 -16.67 16.55
C GLN A 64 7.51 -17.43 15.54
N LYS A 65 7.03 -17.60 14.29
CA LYS A 65 7.85 -18.23 13.22
C LYS A 65 9.09 -17.40 12.93
N LEU A 66 8.97 -16.07 12.83
CA LEU A 66 10.11 -15.19 12.62
C LEU A 66 11.12 -15.29 13.75
N ASN A 67 10.67 -15.22 15.01
CA ASN A 67 11.57 -15.33 16.16
C ASN A 67 12.23 -16.70 16.23
N GLN A 68 11.53 -17.79 15.89
CA GLN A 68 12.11 -19.13 15.85
C GLN A 68 13.15 -19.30 14.72
N LEU A 69 12.89 -18.70 13.55
CA LEU A 69 13.81 -18.65 12.41
C LEU A 69 15.05 -17.78 12.70
N LEU A 70 14.88 -16.67 13.45
CA LEU A 70 15.95 -15.72 13.77
C LEU A 70 16.76 -16.09 15.03
N ALA A 71 16.16 -16.79 16.01
CA ALA A 71 16.83 -17.18 17.27
C ALA A 71 17.76 -18.39 17.12
N SER A 72 17.57 -19.21 16.09
CA SER A 72 18.36 -20.43 15.86
C SER A 72 19.64 -20.20 15.05
N ARG A 73 20.02 -18.94 14.75
CA ARG A 73 21.09 -18.58 13.81
C ARG A 73 21.99 -17.44 14.33
N PRO A 74 23.28 -17.39 13.93
CA PRO A 74 24.18 -16.29 14.32
C PRO A 74 23.67 -14.92 13.83
N LYS A 75 23.85 -13.85 14.64
CA LYS A 75 23.31 -12.49 14.40
C LYS A 75 23.49 -11.98 12.96
N LYS A 76 24.63 -12.27 12.32
CA LYS A 76 24.90 -11.90 10.91
C LYS A 76 23.94 -12.57 9.91
N GLN A 77 23.63 -13.85 10.09
CA GLN A 77 22.79 -14.60 9.15
C GLN A 77 21.31 -14.19 9.25
N SER A 78 20.84 -13.87 10.47
CA SER A 78 19.50 -13.31 10.72
C SER A 78 19.31 -11.95 10.04
N LEU A 79 20.33 -11.08 10.08
CA LEU A 79 20.28 -9.77 9.41
C LEU A 79 20.24 -9.91 7.87
N THR A 80 21.03 -10.83 7.30
CA THR A 80 21.02 -11.08 5.85
C THR A 80 19.66 -11.57 5.35
N ILE A 81 19.03 -12.51 6.07
CA ILE A 81 17.71 -13.04 5.71
C ILE A 81 16.66 -11.92 5.78
N LEU A 82 16.70 -11.08 6.82
CA LEU A 82 15.76 -9.98 6.97
C LEU A 82 15.90 -8.93 5.87
N CYS A 83 17.15 -8.59 5.51
CA CYS A 83 17.43 -7.70 4.39
C CYS A 83 16.92 -8.28 3.06
N LEU A 84 17.08 -9.60 2.85
CA LEU A 84 16.57 -10.29 1.67
C LEU A 84 15.03 -10.25 1.62
N VAL A 85 14.35 -10.51 2.73
CA VAL A 85 12.87 -10.48 2.80
C VAL A 85 12.34 -9.09 2.48
N ILE A 86 12.95 -8.04 3.06
CA ILE A 86 12.59 -6.65 2.76
C ILE A 86 12.82 -6.35 1.28
N ALA A 87 13.99 -6.69 0.74
CA ALA A 87 14.32 -6.44 -0.67
C ALA A 87 13.35 -7.13 -1.65
N VAL A 88 13.10 -8.43 -1.44
CA VAL A 88 12.12 -9.21 -2.23
C VAL A 88 10.75 -8.56 -2.10
N GLY A 89 10.42 -8.07 -0.91
CA GLY A 89 9.16 -7.41 -0.71
C GLY A 89 8.98 -6.11 -1.48
N PHE A 90 9.94 -5.20 -1.39
CA PHE A 90 9.94 -3.96 -2.16
C PHE A 90 9.89 -4.20 -3.67
N PHE A 91 10.50 -5.29 -4.13
CA PHE A 91 10.41 -5.75 -5.51
C PHE A 91 8.97 -6.12 -5.89
N PHE A 92 8.31 -7.00 -5.14
CA PHE A 92 6.90 -7.35 -5.40
C PHE A 92 5.95 -6.16 -5.30
N LYS A 93 6.16 -5.26 -4.32
CA LYS A 93 5.41 -4.01 -4.20
C LYS A 93 5.48 -3.17 -5.48
N ASN A 94 6.67 -3.01 -6.04
CA ASN A 94 6.86 -2.28 -7.29
C ASN A 94 6.24 -3.02 -8.48
N LEU A 95 6.40 -4.35 -8.54
CA LEU A 95 5.85 -5.16 -9.61
C LEU A 95 4.31 -5.02 -9.67
N PHE A 96 3.62 -5.13 -8.53
CA PHE A 96 2.17 -4.95 -8.46
C PHE A 96 1.73 -3.51 -8.76
N ARG A 97 2.56 -2.50 -8.43
CA ARG A 97 2.30 -1.10 -8.77
C ARG A 97 2.31 -0.88 -10.29
N VAL A 98 3.33 -1.41 -10.98
CA VAL A 98 3.44 -1.32 -12.44
C VAL A 98 2.32 -2.11 -13.10
N GLY A 99 2.04 -3.33 -12.63
CA GLY A 99 0.92 -4.14 -13.13
C GLY A 99 -0.41 -3.41 -13.01
N GLN A 100 -0.70 -2.78 -11.87
CA GLN A 100 -1.89 -1.96 -11.70
C GLN A 100 -1.98 -0.83 -12.74
N ALA A 101 -0.89 -0.09 -12.97
CA ALA A 101 -0.87 0.99 -13.96
C ALA A 101 -1.11 0.46 -15.38
N TYR A 102 -0.53 -0.70 -15.72
CA TYR A 102 -0.70 -1.34 -17.02
C TYR A 102 -2.15 -1.74 -17.28
N PHE A 103 -2.86 -2.28 -16.29
CA PHE A 103 -4.27 -2.64 -16.44
C PHE A 103 -5.21 -1.41 -16.41
N MET A 104 -4.84 -0.32 -15.72
CA MET A 104 -5.67 0.89 -15.67
C MET A 104 -5.56 1.76 -16.93
N ALA A 105 -4.39 1.83 -17.57
CA ALA A 105 -4.22 2.70 -18.75
C ALA A 105 -5.21 2.40 -19.91
N PRO A 106 -5.48 1.14 -20.30
CA PRO A 106 -6.49 0.84 -21.31
C PRO A 106 -7.91 1.21 -20.88
N VAL A 107 -8.23 1.15 -19.59
CA VAL A 107 -9.54 1.54 -19.05
C VAL A 107 -9.74 3.05 -19.21
N GLU A 108 -8.75 3.84 -18.77
CA GLU A 108 -8.77 5.30 -18.92
C GLU A 108 -8.92 5.73 -20.38
N GLN A 109 -8.14 5.10 -21.28
CA GLN A 109 -8.19 5.35 -22.72
C GLN A 109 -9.50 4.86 -23.37
N GLY A 110 -10.04 3.74 -22.89
CA GLY A 110 -11.33 3.21 -23.35
C GLY A 110 -12.47 4.17 -23.06
N VAL A 111 -12.53 4.71 -21.84
CA VAL A 111 -13.57 5.66 -21.42
C VAL A 111 -13.51 6.94 -22.27
N ILE A 112 -12.33 7.53 -22.48
CA ILE A 112 -12.22 8.75 -23.29
C ILE A 112 -12.55 8.51 -24.77
N ARG A 113 -12.16 7.35 -25.30
CA ARG A 113 -12.51 6.92 -26.67
C ARG A 113 -14.03 6.83 -26.81
N ASP A 114 -14.71 6.20 -25.86
CA ASP A 114 -16.16 6.02 -25.93
C ASP A 114 -16.92 7.34 -25.76
N LEU A 115 -16.48 8.24 -24.87
CA LEU A 115 -17.06 9.58 -24.72
C LEU A 115 -16.92 10.42 -25.99
N ARG A 116 -15.70 10.51 -26.55
CA ARG A 116 -15.47 11.26 -27.80
C ARG A 116 -16.28 10.67 -28.95
N SER A 117 -16.35 9.35 -29.04
CA SER A 117 -17.09 8.65 -30.08
C SER A 117 -18.60 8.89 -29.99
N GLN A 118 -19.17 8.88 -28.78
CA GLN A 118 -20.59 9.19 -28.56
C GLN A 118 -20.91 10.65 -28.89
N LEU A 119 -20.09 11.59 -28.43
CA LEU A 119 -20.29 13.02 -28.68
C LEU A 119 -20.18 13.35 -30.17
N PHE A 120 -19.19 12.77 -30.85
CA PHE A 120 -19.02 12.95 -32.29
C PHE A 120 -20.21 12.38 -33.08
N ARG A 121 -20.67 11.17 -32.75
CA ARG A 121 -21.88 10.59 -33.36
C ARG A 121 -23.13 11.41 -33.11
N HIS A 122 -23.22 12.10 -31.98
CA HIS A 122 -24.32 13.00 -31.68
C HIS A 122 -24.27 14.24 -32.57
N TYR A 123 -23.11 14.90 -32.67
CA TYR A 123 -22.94 16.07 -33.54
C TYR A 123 -23.22 15.76 -35.02
N GLN A 124 -22.83 14.59 -35.53
CA GLN A 124 -23.13 14.21 -36.91
C GLN A 124 -24.63 14.11 -37.23
N ARG A 125 -25.50 14.00 -36.23
CA ARG A 125 -26.97 13.93 -36.41
C ARG A 125 -27.66 15.27 -36.24
N LEU A 126 -26.94 16.32 -35.85
CA LEU A 126 -27.55 17.65 -35.66
C LEU A 126 -27.83 18.34 -36.99
N SER A 127 -28.87 19.17 -37.00
CA SER A 127 -29.27 19.92 -38.20
C SER A 127 -28.27 21.02 -38.54
N LEU A 128 -28.20 21.39 -39.82
CA LEU A 128 -27.37 22.50 -40.31
C LEU A 128 -27.67 23.83 -39.60
N ARG A 129 -28.93 24.03 -39.17
CA ARG A 129 -29.34 25.23 -38.43
C ARG A 129 -28.62 25.37 -37.08
N TYR A 130 -28.28 24.26 -36.43
CA TYR A 130 -27.48 24.29 -35.21
C TYR A 130 -26.07 24.80 -35.48
N PHE A 131 -25.42 24.27 -36.54
CA PHE A 131 -24.07 24.67 -36.91
C PHE A 131 -23.98 26.11 -37.43
N ALA A 132 -25.06 26.67 -37.97
CA ALA A 132 -25.11 28.07 -38.39
C ALA A 132 -24.95 29.06 -37.22
N GLY A 133 -25.33 28.66 -35.99
CA GLY A 133 -25.24 29.49 -34.78
C GLY A 133 -24.00 29.25 -33.92
N GLU A 134 -23.23 28.19 -34.19
CA GLU A 134 -22.13 27.76 -33.33
C GLU A 134 -20.78 27.80 -34.05
N ARG A 135 -19.73 28.23 -33.34
CA ARG A 135 -18.37 28.26 -33.91
C ARG A 135 -17.80 26.85 -33.95
N ALA A 136 -17.31 26.41 -35.11
CA ALA A 136 -16.67 25.10 -35.27
C ALA A 136 -15.57 24.84 -34.20
N GLY A 137 -14.78 25.87 -33.86
CA GLY A 137 -13.76 25.78 -32.82
C GLY A 137 -14.32 25.49 -31.41
N GLN A 138 -15.51 25.98 -31.06
CA GLN A 138 -16.14 25.67 -29.78
C GLN A 138 -16.59 24.21 -29.72
N LEU A 139 -17.15 23.67 -30.80
CA LEU A 139 -17.55 22.26 -30.88
C LEU A 139 -16.34 21.33 -30.73
N ILE A 140 -15.24 21.65 -31.40
CA ILE A 140 -13.98 20.90 -31.30
C ILE A 140 -13.40 21.01 -29.89
N SER A 141 -13.45 22.20 -29.28
CA SER A 141 -13.00 22.42 -27.91
C SER A 141 -13.78 21.55 -26.92
N ARG A 142 -15.11 21.43 -27.07
CA ARG A 142 -15.94 20.56 -26.23
C ARG A 142 -15.52 19.08 -26.35
N VAL A 143 -15.26 18.60 -27.58
CA VAL A 143 -14.86 17.20 -27.82
C VAL A 143 -13.46 16.88 -27.28
N ILE A 144 -12.54 17.84 -27.33
CA ILE A 144 -11.15 17.62 -26.94
C ILE A 144 -10.95 17.92 -25.45
N TYR A 145 -11.29 19.14 -25.01
CA TYR A 145 -11.01 19.64 -23.68
C TYR A 145 -12.07 19.19 -22.66
N ASP A 146 -13.35 19.48 -22.89
CA ASP A 146 -14.38 19.18 -21.88
C ASP A 146 -14.47 17.67 -21.62
N VAL A 147 -14.43 16.86 -22.67
CA VAL A 147 -14.39 15.39 -22.53
C VAL A 147 -13.12 14.92 -21.78
N SER A 148 -11.97 15.56 -22.01
CA SER A 148 -10.75 15.22 -21.28
C SER A 148 -10.83 15.58 -19.80
N VAL A 149 -11.43 16.73 -19.46
CA VAL A 149 -11.64 17.16 -18.08
C VAL A 149 -12.60 16.20 -17.37
N ILE A 150 -13.72 15.86 -18.01
CA ILE A 150 -14.69 14.88 -17.48
C ILE A 150 -14.02 13.52 -17.26
N ASN A 151 -13.22 13.04 -18.21
CA ASN A 151 -12.49 11.78 -18.07
C ASN A 151 -11.52 11.84 -16.87
N ALA A 152 -10.75 12.91 -16.71
CA ALA A 152 -9.85 13.07 -15.57
C ALA A 152 -10.61 13.05 -14.23
N SER A 153 -11.77 13.68 -14.14
CA SER A 153 -12.63 13.63 -12.95
C SER A 153 -13.15 12.23 -12.66
N ILE A 154 -13.58 11.49 -13.69
CA ILE A 154 -14.03 10.10 -13.56
C ILE A 154 -12.88 9.20 -13.10
N THR A 155 -11.71 9.31 -13.73
CA THR A 155 -10.51 8.56 -13.35
C THR A 155 -10.09 8.85 -11.92
N ALA A 156 -10.16 10.12 -11.49
CA ALA A 156 -9.90 10.51 -10.11
C ALA A 156 -10.92 9.90 -9.13
N ALA A 157 -12.21 9.91 -9.47
CA ALA A 157 -13.25 9.29 -8.66
C ALA A 157 -13.03 7.77 -8.54
N ILE A 158 -12.76 7.10 -9.66
CA ILE A 158 -12.42 5.66 -9.71
C ILE A 158 -11.22 5.37 -8.80
N ASN A 159 -10.11 6.10 -8.98
CA ASN A 159 -8.93 5.94 -8.14
C ASN A 159 -9.21 6.21 -6.66
N SER A 160 -10.10 7.15 -6.33
CA SER A 160 -10.51 7.42 -4.95
C SER A 160 -11.35 6.29 -4.34
N PHE A 161 -12.19 5.61 -5.13
CA PHE A 161 -12.93 4.43 -4.66
C PHE A 161 -12.02 3.23 -4.42
N PHE A 162 -10.92 3.12 -5.17
CA PHE A 162 -9.95 2.04 -5.01
C PHE A 162 -8.88 2.31 -3.94
N ARG A 163 -8.79 3.55 -3.42
CA ARG A 163 -7.82 3.98 -2.40
C ARG A 163 -8.34 3.78 -0.98
#